data_AF-A0A6V7IYZ5-F1
#
_entry.id   AF-A0A6V7IYZ5-F1
#
_cell.length_a   1.000
_cell.length_b   1.000
_cell.length_c   1.000
_cell.angle_alpha   90.00
_cell.angle_beta   90.00
_cell.angle_gamma   90.00
#
_symmetry.space_group_name_H-M   'P 1'
#
loop_
_entity.id
_entity.type
_entity.pdbx_description
1 polymer ?
#
loop_
_entity_poly.entity_id
_entity_poly.type
_entity_poly.pdbx_seq_one_letter_code
_entity_poly.pdbx_strand_id
1 'polypeptide(L)'
;MREKLLAGLKELCERNLIESLTPENVASLLLMAEEFNCDSLKRSGLAYCEENAMSLNKSFAWKIMERVNPELFNEVCEASIGGSQSSNVDDSELSN
;
A
#
# COMPACT_ATOMS: atom_id res chain seq x y z
N MET A 1 8.07 -21.58 -23.39
CA MET A 1 7.59 -22.47 -22.31
C MET A 1 8.20 -22.12 -20.95
N ARG A 2 9.51 -21.81 -20.85
CA ARG A 2 10.17 -21.46 -19.58
C ARG A 2 9.66 -20.16 -18.91
N GLU A 3 9.31 -19.14 -19.69
CA GLU A 3 8.80 -17.85 -19.13
C GLU A 3 7.42 -17.97 -18.47
N LYS A 4 6.55 -18.88 -18.93
CA LYS A 4 5.21 -19.07 -18.35
C LYS A 4 5.24 -19.72 -16.95
N LEU A 5 6.23 -20.57 -16.68
CA LEU A 5 6.41 -21.21 -15.37
C LEU A 5 6.82 -20.18 -14.32
N LEU A 6 7.66 -19.21 -14.71
CA LEU A 6 8.14 -18.17 -13.82
C LEU A 6 7.04 -17.17 -13.47
N ALA A 7 6.20 -16.81 -14.44
CA ALA A 7 5.02 -15.97 -14.20
C ALA A 7 4.04 -16.62 -13.20
N GLY A 8 3.67 -17.89 -13.41
CA GLY A 8 2.76 -18.59 -12.51
C GLY A 8 3.33 -18.78 -11.09
N LEU A 9 4.64 -18.96 -10.95
CA LEU A 9 5.29 -19.03 -9.64
C LEU A 9 5.29 -17.66 -8.95
N LYS A 10 5.57 -16.58 -9.68
CA LYS A 10 5.52 -15.21 -9.17
C LYS A 10 4.12 -14.88 -8.64
N GLU A 11 3.07 -15.20 -9.41
CA GLU A 11 1.68 -15.00 -8.97
C GLU A 11 1.34 -15.78 -7.70
N LEU A 12 1.82 -17.02 -7.57
CA LEU A 12 1.62 -17.81 -6.35
C LEU A 12 2.34 -17.19 -5.15
N CYS A 13 3.57 -16.73 -5.34
CA CYS A 13 4.32 -16.01 -4.31
C CYS A 13 3.61 -14.72 -3.91
N GLU A 14 3.14 -13.92 -4.87
CA GLU A 14 2.39 -12.68 -4.58
C GLU A 14 1.15 -12.98 -3.73
N ARG A 15 0.34 -13.98 -4.07
CA ARG A 15 -0.82 -14.36 -3.26
C ARG A 15 -0.45 -14.74 -1.83
N ASN A 16 0.57 -15.59 -1.67
CA ASN A 16 1.01 -16.01 -0.34
C ASN A 16 1.55 -14.83 0.49
N LEU A 17 2.24 -13.87 -0.16
CA LEU A 17 2.74 -12.67 0.51
C LEU A 17 1.59 -11.75 0.92
N ILE A 18 0.55 -11.60 0.09
CA ILE A 18 -0.66 -10.83 0.41
C ILE A 18 -1.34 -11.41 1.65
N GLU A 19 -1.52 -12.74 1.71
CA GLU A 19 -2.12 -13.41 2.88
C GLU A 19 -1.27 -13.28 4.16
N SER A 20 0.01 -12.95 4.02
CA SER A 20 0.96 -12.79 5.13
C SER A 20 1.14 -11.34 5.59
N LEU A 21 0.35 -10.38 5.07
CA LEU A 21 0.47 -8.96 5.43
C LEU A 21 0.23 -8.73 6.93
N THR A 22 1.16 -8.02 7.56
CA THR A 22 1.13 -7.63 8.98
C THR A 22 1.68 -6.21 9.15
N PRO A 23 1.38 -5.52 10.27
CA PRO A 23 1.92 -4.19 10.52
C PRO A 23 3.45 -4.17 10.58
N GLU A 24 4.08 -5.30 10.93
CA GLU A 24 5.53 -5.46 11.01
C GLU A 24 6.21 -5.59 9.64
N ASN A 25 5.56 -6.23 8.66
CA ASN A 25 6.19 -6.59 7.39
C ASN A 25 5.71 -5.78 6.18
N VAL A 26 4.58 -5.07 6.26
CA VAL A 26 3.96 -4.40 5.10
C VAL A 26 4.91 -3.40 4.41
N ALA A 27 5.72 -2.66 5.17
CA ALA A 27 6.71 -1.76 4.61
C ALA A 27 7.76 -2.46 3.73
N SER A 28 8.27 -3.60 4.22
CA SER A 28 9.25 -4.41 3.48
C SER A 28 8.62 -5.06 2.25
N LEU A 29 7.37 -5.52 2.37
CA LEU A 29 6.63 -6.12 1.26
C LEU A 29 6.31 -5.09 0.17
N LEU A 30 5.97 -3.85 0.52
CA LEU A 30 5.74 -2.76 -0.43
C LEU A 30 7.02 -2.42 -1.22
N LEU A 31 8.17 -2.34 -0.55
CA LEU A 31 9.47 -2.13 -1.21
C LEU A 31 9.79 -3.23 -2.21
N MET A 32 9.60 -4.49 -1.82
CA MET A 32 9.79 -5.62 -2.72
C MET A 32 8.79 -5.61 -3.88
N ALA A 33 7.53 -5.27 -3.60
CA ALA A 33 6.51 -5.24 -4.64
C ALA A 33 6.83 -4.23 -5.73
N GLU A 34 7.32 -3.04 -5.34
CA GLU A 34 7.78 -2.03 -6.28
C GLU A 34 9.01 -2.50 -7.06
N GLU A 35 10.04 -3.02 -6.38
CA GLU A 35 11.29 -3.47 -7.01
C GLU A 35 11.07 -4.57 -8.06
N PHE A 36 10.14 -5.49 -7.78
CA PHE A 36 9.86 -6.63 -8.67
C PHE A 36 8.63 -6.42 -9.57
N ASN A 37 8.01 -5.24 -9.57
CA ASN A 37 6.76 -4.94 -10.29
C ASN A 37 5.66 -5.98 -9.99
N CYS A 38 5.34 -6.18 -8.71
CA CYS A 38 4.29 -7.05 -8.20
C CYS A 38 3.05 -6.20 -7.87
N ASP A 39 2.31 -5.77 -8.89
CA ASP A 39 1.21 -4.80 -8.74
C ASP A 39 0.12 -5.26 -7.78
N SER A 40 -0.18 -6.56 -7.72
CA SER A 40 -1.21 -7.09 -6.83
C SER A 40 -0.78 -6.99 -5.37
N LEU A 41 0.47 -7.38 -5.08
CA LEU A 41 1.04 -7.24 -3.74
C LEU A 41 1.13 -5.76 -3.31
N LYS A 42 1.55 -4.86 -4.20
CA LYS A 42 1.61 -3.43 -3.92
C LYS A 42 0.23 -2.88 -3.56
N ARG A 43 -0.78 -3.12 -4.41
CA ARG A 43 -2.16 -2.66 -4.16
C ARG A 43 -2.72 -3.19 -2.84
N SER A 44 -2.55 -4.48 -2.56
CA SER A 44 -2.99 -5.05 -1.28
C SER A 44 -2.25 -4.46 -0.09
N GLY A 45 -0.94 -4.19 -0.21
CA GLY A 45 -0.17 -3.53 0.84
C GLY A 45 -0.62 -2.10 1.12
N LEU A 46 -0.95 -1.32 0.07
CA LEU A 46 -1.49 0.04 0.22
C LEU A 46 -2.87 0.04 0.89
N ALA A 47 -3.77 -0.82 0.44
CA ALA A 47 -5.09 -0.99 1.07
C ALA A 47 -4.96 -1.41 2.54
N TYR A 48 -4.04 -2.33 2.84
CA TYR A 48 -3.74 -2.72 4.22
C TYR A 48 -3.29 -1.52 5.07
N CYS A 49 -2.45 -0.64 4.52
CA CYS A 49 -2.00 0.57 5.22
C CYS A 49 -3.14 1.56 5.46
N GLU A 50 -4.03 1.76 4.50
CA GLU A 50 -5.23 2.58 4.65
C GLU A 50 -6.13 2.06 5.77
N GLU A 51 -6.40 0.75 5.80
CA GLU A 51 -7.26 0.12 6.81
C GLU A 51 -6.63 0.10 8.22
N ASN A 52 -5.30 0.12 8.30
CA ASN A 52 -4.54 -0.09 9.55
C ASN A 52 -3.64 1.09 9.92
N ALA A 53 -3.87 2.29 9.38
CA ALA A 53 -2.95 3.44 9.49
C ALA A 53 -2.54 3.76 10.93
N MET A 54 -3.45 3.55 11.90
CA MET A 54 -3.23 3.82 13.33
C MET A 54 -2.46 2.72 14.07
N SER A 55 -2.41 1.50 13.52
CA SER A 55 -1.73 0.33 14.10
C SER A 55 -0.41 0.00 13.40
N LEU A 56 -0.04 0.74 12.35
CA LEU A 56 1.22 0.55 11.64
C LEU A 56 2.42 0.69 12.59
N ASN A 57 3.28 -0.31 12.58
CA ASN A 57 4.52 -0.30 13.33
C ASN A 57 5.48 0.69 12.68
N LYS A 58 6.04 1.64 13.45
CA LYS A 58 7.09 2.57 12.99
C LYS A 58 8.46 1.88 12.88
N SER A 59 8.51 0.81 12.08
CA SER A 59 9.70 0.00 11.86
C SER A 59 10.76 0.74 11.03
N PHE A 60 12.00 0.24 11.07
CA PHE A 60 13.11 0.79 10.27
C PHE A 60 12.84 0.71 8.76
N ALA A 61 12.01 -0.24 8.31
CA ALA A 61 11.67 -0.40 6.90
C ALA A 61 10.98 0.83 6.31
N TRP A 62 10.15 1.55 7.08
CA TRP A 62 9.54 2.81 6.63
C TRP A 62 10.57 3.91 6.38
N LYS A 63 11.58 4.02 7.27
CA LYS A 63 12.67 4.99 7.10
C LYS A 63 13.53 4.67 5.88
N ILE A 64 13.73 3.37 5.61
CA ILE A 64 14.40 2.94 4.39
C ILE A 64 13.55 3.31 3.18
N MET A 65 12.25 3.03 3.21
CA MET A 65 11.32 3.39 2.12
C MET A 65 11.37 4.88 1.80
N GLU A 66 11.20 5.75 2.80
CA GLU A 66 11.31 7.21 2.64
C GLU A 66 12.64 7.63 1.98
N ARG A 67 13.74 6.93 2.28
CA ARG A 67 15.06 7.23 1.72
C ARG A 67 15.29 6.69 0.32
N VAL A 68 14.86 5.46 0.03
CA VAL A 68 15.19 4.76 -1.23
C VAL A 68 14.11 4.93 -2.30
N ASN A 69 12.86 5.12 -1.88
CA ASN A 69 11.73 5.38 -2.76
C ASN A 69 10.72 6.33 -2.07
N PRO A 70 11.01 7.64 -2.08
CA PRO A 70 10.14 8.64 -1.46
C PRO A 70 8.76 8.73 -2.11
N GLU A 71 8.64 8.42 -3.41
CA GLU A 71 7.35 8.43 -4.12
C GLU A 71 6.41 7.34 -3.56
N LEU A 72 6.94 6.12 -3.36
CA LEU A 72 6.18 5.05 -2.73
C LEU A 72 5.78 5.39 -1.28
N PHE A 73 6.67 6.05 -0.54
CA PHE A 73 6.37 6.49 0.82
C PHE A 73 5.23 7.53 0.84
N ASN A 74 5.26 8.51 -0.07
CA ASN A 74 4.21 9.51 -0.21
C ASN A 74 2.87 8.87 -0.59
N GLU A 75 2.88 7.90 -1.51
CA GLU A 75 1.69 7.13 -1.90
C GLU A 75 1.04 6.42 -0.71
N VAL A 76 1.85 5.81 0.18
CA VAL A 76 1.36 5.20 1.42
C VAL A 76 0.75 6.25 2.36
N CYS A 77 1.40 7.41 2.51
CA CYS A 77 0.89 8.50 3.34
C CYS A 77 -0.45 9.03 2.80
N GLU A 78 -0.57 9.22 1.49
CA GLU A 78 -1.81 9.67 0.83
C GLU A 78 -2.94 8.65 1.02
N ALA A 79 -2.67 7.36 0.80
CA ALA A 79 -3.64 6.29 1.04
C ALA A 79 -4.11 6.26 2.50
N SER A 80 -3.20 6.53 3.45
CA SER A 80 -3.50 6.54 4.89
C SER A 80 -4.33 7.77 5.33
N ILE A 81 -4.22 8.89 4.61
CA ILE A 81 -4.93 10.15 4.91
C ILE A 81 -6.28 10.22 4.16
N GLY A 82 -6.39 9.50 3.04
CA GLY A 82 -7.54 9.53 2.12
C GLY A 82 -8.89 9.11 2.71
N GLY A 83 -8.92 8.40 3.85
CA GLY A 83 -10.15 8.00 4.54
C GLY A 83 -10.98 9.15 5.15
N SER A 84 -10.53 10.40 5.07
CA SER A 84 -11.20 11.57 5.67
C SER A 84 -11.73 12.60 4.66
N GLN A 85 -12.12 12.21 3.44
CA GLN A 85 -12.92 13.10 2.57
C GLN A 85 -14.41 12.84 2.71
N SER A 86 -14.99 13.21 3.86
CA SER A 86 -16.40 13.60 3.92
C SER A 86 -16.45 15.12 3.81
N SER A 87 -16.48 15.62 2.57
CA SER A 87 -16.85 17.02 2.32
C SER A 87 -18.38 17.09 2.28
N ASN A 88 -18.99 17.41 3.42
CA ASN A 88 -20.36 17.89 3.44
C ASN A 88 -20.36 19.27 2.78
N VAL A 89 -20.80 19.34 1.52
CA VAL A 89 -21.29 20.58 0.93
C VAL A 89 -22.69 20.84 1.49
N ASP A 90 -22.75 21.42 2.68
CA ASP A 90 -23.93 22.17 3.10
C ASP A 90 -23.84 23.54 2.42
N ASP A 91 -24.54 23.70 1.30
CA ASP A 91 -24.83 25.02 0.75
C ASP A 91 -26.33 25.24 0.86
N SER A 92 -26.71 25.76 2.03
CA SER A 92 -28.01 26.33 2.28
C SER A 92 -28.15 27.65 1.49
N GLU A 93 -28.64 27.59 0.25
CA GLU A 93 -29.15 28.79 -0.43
C GLU A 93 -30.56 29.13 0.11
N LEU A 94 -30.58 29.89 1.20
CA LEU A 94 -31.64 30.87 1.47
C LEU A 94 -31.30 32.15 0.70
N SER A 95 -32.04 32.45 -0.36
CA SER A 95 -32.58 33.80 -0.67
C SER A 95 -33.17 33.89 -2.09
N ASN A 96 -34.50 33.82 -2.19
CA ASN A 96 -35.38 34.93 -2.62
C ASN A 96 -36.85 34.49 -2.67
#